data_AF-A0A3P7KF53-F1
#
_entry.id   AF-A0A3P7KF53-F1
#
_cell.length_a   1.000
_cell.length_b   1.000
_cell.length_c   1.000
_cell.angle_alpha   90.00
_cell.angle_beta   90.00
_cell.angle_gamma   90.00
#
_symmetry.space_group_name_H-M   'P 1'
#
loop_
_entity.id
_entity.type
_entity.pdbx_description
1 polymer ?
#
loop_
_entity_poly.entity_id
_entity_poly.type
_entity_poly.pdbx_seq_one_letter_code
_entity_poly.pdbx_strand_id
1 'polypeptide(L)' 'MSIRTVLIALKSLMFECSTDCALVPSIAKQYRENREEFDKMARIWTQRYAT' A
#
# COMPACT_ATOMS: atom_id res chain seq x y z
N MET A 1 17.92 -8.54 -12.64
CA MET A 1 16.53 -8.13 -12.33
C MET A 1 15.68 -8.34 -13.57
N SER A 2 14.58 -9.08 -13.48
CA SER A 2 13.60 -9.24 -14.57
C SER A 2 12.28 -8.56 -14.22
N ILE A 3 11.46 -8.25 -15.23
CA ILE A 3 10.12 -7.69 -15.03
C ILE A 3 9.28 -8.58 -14.11
N ARG A 4 9.39 -9.91 -14.26
CA ARG A 4 8.71 -10.88 -13.39
C ARG A 4 9.09 -10.71 -11.92
N THR A 5 10.38 -10.57 -11.62
CA THR A 5 10.84 -10.36 -10.23
C THR A 5 10.34 -9.04 -9.66
N VAL A 6 10.25 -7.99 -10.48
CA VAL A 6 9.72 -6.68 -10.05
C VAL A 6 8.22 -6.77 -9.76
N LEU A 7 7.44 -7.42 -10.62
CA LEU A 7 6.00 -7.60 -10.42
C LEU A 7 5.68 -8.42 -9.15
N ILE A 8 6.50 -9.43 -8.86
CA ILE A 8 6.38 -10.22 -7.63
C ILE A 8 6.67 -9.33 -6.40
N ALA A 9 7.75 -8.56 -6.43
CA ALA A 9 8.09 -7.65 -5.34
C ALA A 9 6.99 -6.60 -5.11
N LEU A 10 6.41 -6.06 -6.17
CA LEU A 10 5.33 -5.07 -6.11
C LEU A 10 4.06 -5.69 -5.51
N LYS A 11 3.71 -6.92 -5.91
CA LYS A 11 2.62 -7.68 -5.30
C LYS A 11 2.87 -7.90 -3.80
N SER A 12 4.06 -8.36 -3.42
CA SER A 12 4.41 -8.55 -2.00
C SER A 12 4.29 -7.26 -1.20
N LEU A 13 4.76 -6.13 -1.75
CA LEU A 13 4.66 -4.81 -1.10
C LEU A 13 3.20 -4.39 -0.87
N MET A 14 2.28 -4.75 -1.76
CA MET A 14 0.85 -4.45 -1.58
C MET A 14 0.21 -5.26 -0.43
N PHE A 15 0.76 -6.43 -0.08
CA PHE A 15 0.28 -7.21 1.07
C PHE A 15 0.96 -6.77 2.38
N GLU A 16 2.24 -6.43 2.33
CA GLU A 16 3.04 -6.03 3.48
C GLU A 16 3.74 -4.69 3.20
N CYS A 17 3.00 -3.59 3.40
CA CYS A 17 3.55 -2.25 3.25
C CYS A 17 4.61 -1.98 4.32
N SER A 18 5.83 -1.64 3.91
CA SER A 18 6.86 -1.11 4.82
C SER A 18 6.58 0.37 5.12
N THR A 19 6.55 0.72 6.41
CA THR A 19 6.30 2.12 6.84
C THR A 19 7.57 2.97 6.91
N ASP A 20 8.75 2.35 6.90
CA ASP A 20 10.04 3.02 7.12
C ASP A 20 10.54 3.80 5.90
N CYS A 21 10.09 3.43 4.69
CA CYS A 21 10.46 4.08 3.43
C CYS A 21 9.25 4.66 2.69
N ALA A 22 8.17 4.94 3.40
CA ALA A 22 6.95 5.42 2.76
C ALA A 22 7.16 6.82 2.16
N LEU A 23 6.92 6.94 0.86
CA LEU A 23 7.00 8.22 0.14
C LEU A 23 5.97 9.24 0.62
N VAL A 24 4.87 8.77 1.21
CA VAL A 24 3.82 9.61 1.80
C VAL A 24 3.76 9.35 3.31
N PRO A 25 4.46 10.14 4.14
CA PRO A 25 4.56 9.91 5.58
C PRO A 25 3.21 9.91 6.31
N SER A 26 2.24 10.69 5.84
CA SER A 26 0.89 10.75 6.43
C SER A 26 0.13 9.42 6.30
N ILE A 27 0.24 8.76 5.15
CA ILE A 27 -0.38 7.45 4.91
C ILE A 27 0.32 6.38 5.75
N ALA A 28 1.64 6.44 5.90
CA ALA A 28 2.37 5.52 6.77
C ALA A 28 2.02 5.69 8.26
N LYS A 29 1.86 6.93 8.71
CA LYS A 29 1.37 7.24 10.05
C LYS A 29 -0.03 6.67 10.25
N GLN A 30 -0.94 6.88 9.28
CA GLN A 30 -2.29 6.33 9.30
C GLN A 30 -2.28 4.80 9.33
N TYR A 31 -1.45 4.14 8.53
CA TYR A 31 -1.29 2.68 8.53
C TYR A 31 -0.85 2.13 9.91
N ARG A 32 0.04 2.86 10.61
CA ARG A 32 0.59 2.46 11.90
C ARG A 32 -0.33 2.78 13.09
N GLU A 33 -1.00 3.93 13.06
CA GLU A 33 -1.81 4.44 14.17
C GLU A 33 -3.30 4.12 14.03
N ASN A 34 -3.81 3.99 12.80
CA ASN A 34 -5.23 3.75 12.52
C ASN A 34 -5.42 2.86 11.28
N ARG A 35 -5.21 1.55 11.50
CA ARG A 35 -5.27 0.56 10.42
C ARG A 35 -6.66 0.45 9.78
N GLU A 36 -7.72 0.61 10.56
CA GLU A 36 -9.09 0.50 10.06
C GLU A 36 -9.43 1.59 9.04
N GLU A 37 -9.07 2.84 9.34
CA GLU A 37 -9.29 3.95 8.42
C GLU A 37 -8.40 3.82 7.16
N PHE A 38 -7.16 3.34 7.32
CA PHE A 38 -6.30 3.03 6.17
C PHE A 38 -6.96 1.99 5.24
N ASP A 39 -7.43 0.87 5.79
CA ASP A 39 -8.04 -0.21 5.00
C ASP A 39 -9.33 0.26 4.31
N LYS A 40 -10.13 1.10 4.98
CA LYS A 40 -11.33 1.73 4.40
C LYS A 40 -10.98 2.63 3.22
N MET A 41 -9.98 3.50 3.39
CA MET A 41 -9.52 4.37 2.31
C MET A 41 -8.93 3.58 1.15
N ALA A 42 -8.13 2.55 1.42
CA ALA A 42 -7.57 1.68 0.38
C ALA A 42 -8.66 1.05 -0.49
N ARG A 43 -9.76 0.58 0.12
CA ARG A 43 -10.93 0.04 -0.62
C ARG A 43 -11.62 1.10 -1.48
N ILE A 44 -11.87 2.29 -0.95
CA ILE A 44 -12.51 3.40 -1.69
C ILE A 44 -11.67 3.76 -2.92
N TRP A 45 -10.36 3.89 -2.76
CA TRP A 45 -9.46 4.22 -3.87
C TRP A 45 -9.38 3.10 -4.92
N THR A 46 -9.38 1.85 -4.48
CA THR A 46 -9.42 0.69 -5.38
C THR A 46 -10.70 0.70 -6.23
N GLN A 47 -11.86 0.93 -5.60
CA GLN A 47 -13.14 1.04 -6.30
C GLN A 47 -13.22 2.25 -7.24
N ARG A 48 -12.47 3.31 -6.96
CA ARG A 48 -12.53 4.54 -7.76
C ARG A 48 -11.62 4.51 -8.98
N TYR A 49 -10.46 3.87 -8.88
CA TYR A 49 -9.39 3.99 -9.87
C TYR A 49 -8.92 2.66 -10.47
N ALA A 50 -9.29 1.53 -9.89
CA ALA A 50 -8.82 0.21 -10.28
C ALA A 50 -9.96 -0.79 -10.50
N THR A 51 -11.16 -0.29 -10.85
CA THR A 51 -12.34 -1.10 -11.20
C THR A 51 -12.53 -1.12 -12.71
#